data_AF-X0SUT3-F1
#
_entry.id   AF-X0SUT3-F1
#
_cell.length_a   1.000
_cell.length_b   1.000
_cell.length_c   1.000
_cell.angle_alpha   90.00
_cell.angle_beta   90.00
_cell.angle_gamma   90.00
#
_symmetry.space_group_name_H-M   'P 1'
#
loop_
_entity.id
_entity.type
_entity.pdbx_description
1 polymer ?
#
loop_
_entity_poly.entity_id
_entity_poly.type
_entity_poly.pdbx_seq_one_letter_code
_entity_poly.pdbx_strand_id
1 'polypeptide(L)'
;MSNGRASIRLILRKILKLGKGDEVLLPAYVFQGLLDPFEESDMTIKFYKLNRDLTLDASDIKRKINENTKVLFILHYFGFPQPVEQLKELREAYPSCSVIEDIVQSFFTTRLDSSLGRFGDFS
;
A
#
# COMPACT_ATOMS: atom_id res chain seq x y z
N MET A 1 -9.56 -6.27 -16.89
CA MET A 1 -8.11 -6.13 -16.63
C MET A 1 -7.69 -7.34 -15.82
N SER A 2 -6.68 -8.11 -16.24
CA SER A 2 -6.59 -9.54 -15.90
C SER A 2 -5.71 -9.94 -14.69
N ASN A 3 -5.13 -9.02 -13.92
CA ASN A 3 -4.52 -9.30 -12.60
C ASN A 3 -4.20 -8.01 -11.82
N GLY A 4 -4.07 -8.10 -10.48
CA GLY A 4 -3.81 -6.94 -9.60
C GLY A 4 -2.55 -6.14 -9.94
N ARG A 5 -1.52 -6.79 -10.49
CA ARG A 5 -0.28 -6.11 -10.92
C ARG A 5 -0.49 -5.16 -12.10
N ALA A 6 -1.39 -5.49 -13.02
CA ALA A 6 -1.73 -4.62 -14.13
C ALA A 6 -2.43 -3.34 -13.64
N SER A 7 -3.28 -3.45 -12.60
CA SER A 7 -3.93 -2.30 -11.97
C SER A 7 -2.92 -1.38 -11.29
N ILE A 8 -1.99 -1.93 -10.51
CA ILE A 8 -0.92 -1.15 -9.86
C ILE A 8 -0.09 -0.41 -10.91
N ARG A 9 0.30 -1.09 -12.01
CA ARG A 9 1.04 -0.45 -13.11
C ARG A 9 0.30 0.72 -13.74
N LEU A 10 -1.02 0.59 -13.92
CA LEU A 10 -1.84 1.67 -14.47
C LEU A 10 -1.91 2.86 -13.51
N ILE A 11 -2.12 2.62 -12.22
CA ILE A 11 -2.17 3.66 -11.18
C ILE A 11 -0.84 4.44 -11.17
N LEU A 12 0.29 3.74 -11.04
CA LEU A 12 1.60 4.38 -10.94
C LEU A 12 1.94 5.22 -12.19
N ARG A 13 1.78 4.64 -13.38
CA ARG A 13 2.26 5.28 -14.63
C ARG A 13 1.28 6.26 -15.25
N LYS A 14 -0.03 5.99 -15.17
CA LYS A 14 -1.05 6.76 -15.91
C LYS A 14 -1.77 7.77 -15.03
N ILE A 15 -1.98 7.45 -13.76
CA ILE A 15 -2.74 8.31 -12.84
C ILE A 15 -1.79 9.19 -12.07
N LEU A 16 -0.88 8.59 -11.30
CA LEU A 16 0.04 9.32 -10.42
C LEU A 16 1.28 9.83 -11.17
N LYS A 17 1.63 9.22 -12.30
CA LYS A 17 2.80 9.56 -13.14
C LYS A 17 4.11 9.57 -12.35
N LEU A 18 4.25 8.59 -11.45
CA LEU A 18 5.42 8.45 -10.57
C LEU A 18 6.57 7.77 -11.29
N GLY A 19 7.78 8.06 -10.84
CA GLY A 19 8.95 7.33 -11.29
C GLY A 19 10.23 7.62 -10.51
N LYS A 20 11.35 7.79 -11.22
CA LYS A 20 12.66 8.02 -10.61
C LYS A 20 12.65 9.22 -9.66
N GLY A 21 13.08 8.98 -8.42
CA GLY A 21 13.09 9.97 -7.33
C GLY A 21 11.88 9.89 -6.41
N ASP A 22 10.81 9.22 -6.84
CA ASP A 22 9.67 8.90 -5.98
C ASP A 22 9.94 7.60 -5.20
N GLU A 23 9.47 7.57 -3.96
CA GLU A 23 9.58 6.41 -3.09
C GLU A 23 8.21 5.78 -2.84
N VAL A 24 8.19 4.45 -2.79
CA VAL A 24 7.06 3.66 -2.29
C VAL A 24 7.46 2.97 -0.99
N LEU A 25 6.57 3.02 0.00
CA LEU A 25 6.71 2.34 1.27
C LEU A 25 5.77 1.12 1.32
N LEU A 26 6.35 -0.08 1.28
CA LEU A 26 5.67 -1.38 1.23
C LEU A 26 5.84 -2.16 2.55
N PRO A 27 4.98 -3.13 2.88
CA PRO A 27 5.22 -3.96 4.04
C PRO A 27 6.43 -4.88 3.82
N ALA A 28 7.19 -5.15 4.88
CA ALA A 28 8.37 -6.02 4.82
C ALA A 28 8.06 -7.49 4.49
N TYR A 29 6.80 -7.92 4.64
CA TYR A 29 6.36 -9.26 4.27
C TYR A 29 5.51 -9.22 3.00
N VAL A 30 6.14 -9.29 1.84
CA VAL A 30 5.46 -9.16 0.56
C VAL A 30 5.98 -10.20 -0.44
N PHE A 31 5.11 -10.66 -1.35
CA PHE A 31 5.55 -11.53 -2.43
C PHE A 31 6.34 -10.73 -3.48
N GLN A 32 7.46 -11.30 -3.95
CA GLN A 32 8.43 -10.61 -4.83
C GLN A 32 7.78 -10.04 -6.11
N GLY A 33 6.83 -10.75 -6.74
CA GLY A 33 6.19 -10.24 -7.94
C GLY A 33 5.24 -9.05 -7.72
N LEU A 34 5.01 -8.60 -6.48
CA LEU A 34 4.36 -7.31 -6.22
C LEU A 34 5.32 -6.14 -6.44
N LEU A 35 6.63 -6.39 -6.47
CA LEU A 35 7.65 -5.35 -6.66
C LEU A 35 7.76 -4.92 -8.12
N ASP A 36 7.49 -5.83 -9.07
CA ASP A 36 7.66 -5.59 -10.52
C ASP A 36 7.10 -4.25 -11.00
N PRO A 37 5.86 -3.82 -10.67
CA PRO A 37 5.31 -2.53 -11.10
C PRO A 37 6.10 -1.30 -10.66
N PHE A 38 6.68 -1.36 -9.46
CA PHE A 38 7.42 -0.25 -8.84
C PHE A 38 8.84 -0.19 -9.40
N GLU A 39 9.48 -1.36 -9.55
CA GLU A 39 10.79 -1.50 -10.20
C GLU A 39 10.71 -1.06 -11.67
N GLU A 40 9.69 -1.50 -12.40
CA GLU A 40 9.41 -1.08 -13.78
C GLU A 40 9.21 0.46 -13.91
N SER A 41 8.88 1.14 -12.81
CA SER A 41 8.68 2.59 -12.79
C SER A 41 9.91 3.35 -12.26
N ASP A 42 11.04 2.69 -11.98
CA ASP A 42 12.25 3.27 -11.39
C ASP A 42 12.03 3.94 -10.03
N MET A 43 11.00 3.52 -9.28
CA MET A 43 10.74 4.05 -7.93
C MET A 43 11.69 3.44 -6.91
N THR A 44 12.01 4.19 -5.85
CA THR A 44 12.76 3.65 -4.71
C THR A 44 11.81 2.86 -3.81
N ILE A 45 12.09 1.58 -3.61
CA ILE A 45 11.31 0.70 -2.74
C ILE A 45 11.88 0.74 -1.32
N LYS A 46 11.04 1.10 -0.35
CA LYS A 46 11.34 0.98 1.08
C LYS A 46 10.33 0.07 1.76
N PHE A 47 10.75 -0.56 2.85
CA PHE A 47 9.91 -1.49 3.61
C PHE A 47 9.59 -0.96 5.01
N TYR A 48 8.34 -1.10 5.46
CA TYR A 48 7.91 -0.87 6.83
C TYR A 48 7.67 -2.18 7.58
N LYS A 49 7.83 -2.17 8.90
CA LYS A 49 7.66 -3.35 9.76
C LYS A 49 6.19 -3.73 9.95
N LEU A 50 5.96 -5.01 10.21
CA LEU A 50 4.69 -5.52 10.69
C LEU A 50 4.82 -5.93 12.15
N ASN A 51 3.72 -5.84 12.88
CA ASN A 51 3.56 -6.46 14.18
C ASN A 51 3.49 -7.98 14.02
N ARG A 52 3.54 -8.70 15.15
CA ARG A 52 3.51 -10.18 15.16
C ARG A 52 2.22 -10.76 14.57
N ASP A 53 1.12 -10.02 14.61
CA ASP A 53 -0.18 -10.36 14.05
C ASP A 53 -0.37 -9.91 12.60
N LEU A 54 0.71 -9.45 11.94
CA LEU A 54 0.72 -8.93 10.56
C LEU A 54 -0.04 -7.61 10.37
N THR A 55 -0.44 -6.95 11.46
CA THR A 55 -0.87 -5.55 11.37
C THR A 55 0.33 -4.64 11.10
N LEU A 56 0.10 -3.49 10.47
CA LEU A 56 1.14 -2.50 10.22
C LEU A 56 1.73 -1.92 11.51
N ASP A 57 3.03 -1.66 11.52
CA ASP A 57 3.67 -0.86 12.56
C ASP A 57 3.60 0.63 12.17
N ALA A 58 2.54 1.31 12.62
CA ALA A 58 2.33 2.73 12.35
C ALA A 58 3.49 3.63 12.82
N SER A 59 4.19 3.25 13.89
CA SER A 59 5.34 4.00 14.39
C SER A 59 6.53 3.88 13.44
N ASP A 60 6.76 2.70 12.86
CA ASP A 60 7.80 2.50 11.85
C ASP A 60 7.50 3.22 10.53
N ILE A 61 6.22 3.22 10.12
CA ILE A 61 5.77 4.00 8.96
C ILE A 61 6.04 5.48 9.17
N LYS A 62 5.60 6.06 10.31
CA LYS A 62 5.77 7.49 10.62
C LYS A 62 7.24 7.94 10.60
N ARG A 63 8.19 7.05 10.96
CA ARG A 63 9.63 7.34 10.92
C ARG A 63 10.24 7.29 9.51
N LYS A 64 9.61 6.59 8.57
CA LYS A 64 10.17 6.30 7.24
C LYS A 64 9.56 7.15 6.13
N ILE A 65 8.31 7.57 6.29
CA ILE A 65 7.69 8.52 5.38
C ILE A 65 8.47 9.83 5.40
N ASN A 66 8.78 10.33 4.22
CA ASN A 66 9.45 11.59 3.98
C ASN A 66 8.87 12.27 2.72
N GLU A 67 9.40 13.43 2.33
CA GLU A 67 8.92 14.22 1.19
C GLU A 67 8.98 13.49 -0.17
N ASN A 68 9.86 12.50 -0.30
CA ASN A 68 10.00 11.67 -1.50
C ASN A 68 9.04 10.47 -1.48
N THR A 69 8.46 10.11 -0.32
CA THR A 69 7.46 9.04 -0.23
C THR A 69 6.15 9.49 -0.85
N LYS A 70 5.83 8.94 -2.03
CA LYS A 70 4.61 9.26 -2.78
C LYS A 70 3.51 8.22 -2.62
N VAL A 71 3.89 6.99 -2.29
CA VAL A 71 2.94 5.89 -2.12
C VAL A 71 3.21 5.15 -0.82
N LEU A 72 2.18 5.02 0.00
CA LEU A 72 2.09 4.04 1.08
C LEU A 72 1.24 2.88 0.58
N PHE A 73 1.85 1.70 0.46
CA PHE A 73 1.16 0.52 -0.01
C PHE A 73 0.77 -0.38 1.16
N ILE A 74 -0.51 -0.72 1.25
CA ILE A 74 -1.09 -1.42 2.39
C ILE A 74 -1.64 -2.75 1.92
N LEU A 75 -1.23 -3.84 2.59
CA LEU A 75 -1.67 -5.18 2.26
C LEU A 75 -2.57 -5.73 3.39
N HIS A 76 -3.76 -6.19 3.03
CA HIS A 76 -4.68 -6.90 3.92
C HIS A 76 -4.37 -8.39 3.90
N TYR A 77 -3.52 -8.84 4.82
CA TYR A 77 -3.04 -10.23 4.85
C TYR A 77 -4.16 -11.21 5.12
N PHE A 78 -4.24 -12.25 4.28
CA PHE A 78 -5.19 -13.36 4.45
C PHE A 78 -6.65 -12.92 4.61
N GLY A 79 -7.00 -11.74 4.08
CA GLY A 79 -8.32 -11.16 4.17
C GLY A 79 -8.62 -10.40 5.47
N PHE A 80 -7.66 -10.30 6.40
CA PHE A 80 -7.81 -9.52 7.62
C PHE A 80 -7.55 -8.02 7.35
N PRO A 81 -8.47 -7.13 7.76
CA PRO A 81 -8.29 -5.69 7.59
C PRO A 81 -7.14 -5.18 8.46
N GLN A 82 -6.46 -4.15 7.96
CA GLN A 82 -5.48 -3.41 8.75
C GLN A 82 -6.23 -2.47 9.72
N PRO A 83 -5.64 -2.07 10.86
CA PRO A 83 -6.35 -1.29 11.88
C PRO A 83 -6.80 0.07 11.35
N VAL A 84 -8.12 0.25 11.19
CA VAL A 84 -8.75 1.43 10.56
C VAL A 84 -8.32 2.74 11.20
N GLU A 85 -8.28 2.82 12.53
CA GLU A 85 -7.92 4.07 13.21
C GLU A 85 -6.46 4.46 12.94
N GLN A 86 -5.56 3.48 12.81
CA GLN A 86 -4.17 3.76 12.44
C GLN A 86 -4.05 4.20 10.98
N LEU A 87 -4.88 3.65 10.08
CA LEU A 87 -4.95 4.09 8.69
C LEU A 87 -5.41 5.54 8.58
N LYS A 88 -6.44 5.92 9.33
CA LYS A 88 -6.92 7.30 9.38
C LYS A 88 -5.85 8.25 9.89
N GLU A 89 -5.19 7.91 11.01
CA GLU A 89 -4.08 8.72 11.54
C GLU A 89 -2.97 8.92 10.51
N LEU A 90 -2.59 7.86 9.78
CA LEU A 90 -1.56 7.95 8.75
C LEU A 90 -2.01 8.83 7.58
N ARG A 91 -3.27 8.72 7.15
CA ARG A 91 -3.83 9.54 6.09
C ARG A 91 -3.87 11.02 6.47
N GLU A 92 -4.28 11.32 7.69
CA GLU A 92 -4.31 12.68 8.24
C GLU A 92 -2.91 13.27 8.40
N ALA A 93 -1.94 12.47 8.86
CA ALA A 93 -0.56 12.91 9.03
C ALA A 93 0.16 13.15 7.69
N TYR A 94 -0.22 12.41 6.63
CA TYR A 94 0.46 12.43 5.34
C TYR A 94 -0.50 12.60 4.15
N PRO A 95 -1.21 13.74 4.04
CA PRO A 95 -2.27 13.94 3.05
C PRO A 95 -1.76 13.97 1.60
N SER A 96 -0.47 14.26 1.38
CA SER A 96 0.18 14.26 0.06
C SER A 96 0.70 12.90 -0.38
N CYS A 97 0.72 11.90 0.51
CA CYS A 97 1.09 10.53 0.18
C CYS A 97 -0.15 9.77 -0.27
N SER A 98 -0.13 9.21 -1.46
CA SER A 98 -1.20 8.34 -1.94
C SER A 98 -1.18 7.02 -1.17
N VAL A 99 -2.35 6.52 -0.79
CA VAL A 99 -2.49 5.22 -0.14
C VAL A 99 -3.07 4.24 -1.15
N ILE A 100 -2.38 3.13 -1.40
CA ILE A 100 -2.88 2.03 -2.24
C ILE A 100 -3.15 0.84 -1.33
N GLU A 101 -4.38 0.32 -1.33
CA GLU A 101 -4.76 -0.89 -0.61
C GLU A 101 -4.76 -2.09 -1.57
N ASP A 102 -4.16 -3.20 -1.17
CA ASP A 102 -4.25 -4.47 -1.88
C ASP A 102 -5.11 -5.47 -1.10
N ILE A 103 -6.23 -5.82 -1.73
CA ILE A 103 -7.25 -6.75 -1.24
C ILE A 103 -7.25 -8.08 -2.01
N VAL A 104 -6.19 -8.42 -2.76
CA VAL A 104 -6.13 -9.63 -3.59
C VAL A 104 -6.24 -10.92 -2.76
N GLN A 105 -5.79 -10.91 -1.50
CA GLN A 105 -5.97 -12.05 -0.57
C GLN A 105 -7.33 -12.05 0.16
N SER A 106 -8.20 -11.07 -0.12
CA SER A 106 -9.50 -10.89 0.55
C SER A 106 -10.68 -11.51 -0.22
N PHE A 107 -10.41 -12.48 -1.10
CA PHE A 107 -11.41 -13.08 -1.99
C PHE A 107 -12.64 -13.65 -1.24
N PHE A 108 -12.46 -14.07 0.02
CA PHE A 108 -13.55 -14.59 0.86
C PHE A 108 -14.09 -13.60 1.92
N THR A 109 -13.38 -12.50 2.22
CA THR A 109 -13.74 -11.55 3.31
C THR A 109 -14.51 -10.31 2.85
N THR A 110 -14.46 -9.95 1.57
CA THR A 110 -15.23 -8.83 0.99
C THR A 110 -16.75 -8.96 1.13
N ARG A 111 -17.28 -10.16 1.43
CA ARG A 111 -18.70 -10.39 1.73
C ARG A 111 -19.08 -10.18 3.20
N LEU A 112 -18.12 -10.13 4.12
CA LEU A 112 -18.35 -10.09 5.57
C LEU A 112 -18.02 -8.73 6.17
N ASP A 113 -17.09 -7.98 5.59
CA ASP A 113 -16.69 -6.67 6.08
C ASP A 113 -16.63 -5.65 4.94
N SER A 114 -17.55 -4.68 4.97
CA SER A 114 -17.69 -3.64 3.96
C SER A 114 -16.64 -2.52 4.04
N SER A 115 -15.72 -2.58 5.01
CA SER A 115 -14.67 -1.58 5.23
C SER A 115 -13.40 -1.77 4.39
N LEU A 116 -13.19 -2.97 3.83
CA LEU A 116 -12.00 -3.28 3.03
C LEU A 116 -11.94 -2.47 1.72
N GLY A 117 -10.77 -1.91 1.41
CA GLY A 117 -10.51 -1.20 0.14
C GLY A 117 -11.17 0.18 0.02
N ARG A 118 -11.59 0.78 1.15
CA ARG A 118 -12.24 2.10 1.20
C ARG A 118 -11.39 3.19 1.83
N PHE A 119 -10.20 2.86 2.33
CA PHE A 119 -9.31 3.81 3.00
C PHE A 119 -8.22 4.35 2.08
N GLY A 120 -7.81 3.55 1.10
CA GLY A 120 -6.88 3.92 0.06
C GLY A 120 -7.53 4.82 -0.99
N ASP A 121 -6.70 5.60 -1.66
CA ASP A 121 -7.09 6.32 -2.87
C ASP A 121 -7.35 5.34 -4.03
N PHE A 122 -6.78 4.13 -3.96
CA PHE A 122 -6.97 3.03 -4.92
C PHE A 122 -7.01 1.67 -4.21
N SER A 123 -7.82 0.74 -4.72
CA SER A 123 -7.99 -0.64 -4.24
C SER A 123 -8.20 -1.66 -5.36
#